data_AF-A0A518BMT2-F1
#
_entry.id   AF-A0A518BMT2-F1
#
_cell.length_a   1.000
_cell.length_b   1.000
_cell.length_c   1.000
_cell.angle_alpha   90.00
_cell.angle_beta   90.00
_cell.angle_gamma   90.00
#
_symmetry.space_group_name_H-M   'P 1'
#
loop_
_entity.id
_entity.type
_entity.pdbx_description
1 polymer ?
#
loop_
_entity_poly.entity_id
_entity_poly.type
_entity_poly.pdbx_seq_one_letter_code
_entity_poly.pdbx_strand_id
1 'polypeptide(L)'
;MADPKLAQGGGGGRPSGGPKQIAIVGLALGTGVVLFTAISLAMPFLEQSGASGIDPAAPAEPGGTGSMVGLLSMVHAGFALVAWTVAMTLSSRLADAARRERSADRLRTAYIIKWALMEGVALFGILVVLMAGMEGIVPEQPVYYANLLSAGVFLAFLAIDISALMSSDASR
;
A
#
# COMPACT_ATOMS: atom_id res chain seq x y z
N MET A 1 35.57 43.30 -26.28
CA MET A 1 34.91 42.25 -27.10
C MET A 1 34.93 40.98 -26.27
N ALA A 2 33.84 40.69 -25.58
CA ALA A 2 33.74 39.55 -24.66
C ALA A 2 33.24 38.31 -25.43
N ASP A 3 33.90 37.19 -25.17
CA ASP A 3 33.72 35.89 -25.83
C ASP A 3 32.41 35.21 -25.38
N PRO A 4 31.45 34.89 -26.27
CA PRO A 4 30.13 34.38 -25.90
C PRO A 4 30.10 32.87 -25.53
N LYS A 5 31.19 32.31 -25.00
CA LYS A 5 31.34 30.87 -24.74
C LYS A 5 30.95 30.38 -23.34
N LEU A 6 30.26 31.17 -22.54
CA LEU A 6 29.86 30.83 -21.17
C LEU A 6 28.33 30.83 -20.98
N ALA A 7 27.63 29.88 -21.59
CA ALA A 7 26.22 29.61 -21.24
C ALA A 7 25.74 28.17 -21.53
N GLN A 8 26.64 27.19 -21.71
CA GLN A 8 26.25 25.78 -21.62
C GLN A 8 26.42 25.31 -20.18
N GLY A 9 25.49 25.74 -19.33
CA GLY A 9 25.22 25.06 -18.08
C GLY A 9 24.72 23.66 -18.42
N GLY A 10 25.63 22.68 -18.35
CA GLY A 10 25.31 21.26 -18.39
C GLY A 10 24.40 20.93 -17.22
N GLY A 11 23.10 21.08 -17.44
CA GLY A 11 22.07 20.52 -16.57
C GLY A 11 22.30 19.01 -16.57
N GLY A 12 22.95 18.51 -15.52
CA GLY A 12 23.20 17.10 -15.28
C GLY A 12 21.87 16.37 -15.37
N GLY A 13 21.63 15.75 -16.53
CA GLY A 13 20.49 14.92 -16.78
C GLY A 13 20.54 13.78 -15.78
N ARG A 14 19.79 13.92 -14.69
CA ARG A 14 19.52 12.80 -13.79
C ARG A 14 19.02 11.67 -14.70
N PRO A 15 19.60 10.47 -14.64
CA PRO A 15 19.14 9.36 -15.46
C PRO A 15 17.65 9.18 -15.14
N SER A 16 16.81 9.48 -16.13
CA SER A 16 15.37 9.27 -16.02
C SER A 16 15.17 7.81 -15.69
N GLY A 17 14.62 7.56 -14.50
CA GLY A 17 14.52 6.21 -13.99
C GLY A 17 13.64 5.38 -14.90
N GLY A 18 14.25 4.46 -15.64
CA GLY A 18 13.54 3.57 -16.56
C GLY A 18 12.49 2.71 -15.85
N PRO A 19 11.66 1.97 -16.62
CA PRO A 19 10.56 1.16 -16.09
C PRO A 19 11.00 0.17 -15.01
N LYS A 20 12.26 -0.29 -15.05
CA LYS A 20 12.88 -1.12 -13.99
C LYS A 20 12.96 -0.42 -12.64
N GLN A 21 13.32 0.87 -12.58
CA GLN A 21 13.36 1.61 -11.30
C GLN A 21 11.96 1.76 -10.71
N ILE A 22 10.95 1.98 -11.56
CA ILE A 22 9.54 2.06 -11.13
C ILE A 22 9.12 0.71 -10.54
N ALA A 23 9.40 -0.39 -11.24
CA ALA A 23 9.10 -1.73 -10.74
C ALA A 23 9.77 -2.05 -9.39
N ILE A 24 11.03 -1.63 -9.18
CA ILE A 24 11.73 -1.83 -7.90
C ILE A 24 11.00 -1.12 -6.76
N VAL A 25 10.58 0.15 -6.96
CA VAL A 25 9.81 0.88 -5.95
C VAL A 25 8.51 0.14 -5.65
N GLY A 26 7.78 -0.26 -6.70
CA GLY A 26 6.55 -1.02 -6.54
C GLY A 26 6.73 -2.30 -5.74
N LEU A 27 7.74 -3.12 -6.09
CA LEU A 27 8.07 -4.35 -5.38
C LEU A 27 8.45 -4.11 -3.92
N ALA A 28 9.15 -3.01 -3.61
CA ALA A 28 9.48 -2.66 -2.23
C ALA A 28 8.22 -2.39 -1.40
N LEU A 29 7.26 -1.64 -1.93
CA LEU A 29 5.97 -1.39 -1.28
C LEU A 29 5.17 -2.70 -1.11
N GLY A 30 5.09 -3.50 -2.17
CA GLY A 30 4.43 -4.80 -2.14
C GLY A 30 5.02 -5.75 -1.10
N THR A 31 6.34 -5.78 -0.97
CA THR A 31 7.04 -6.59 0.04
C THR A 31 6.64 -6.15 1.46
N GLY A 32 6.58 -4.84 1.71
CA GLY A 32 6.10 -4.30 2.99
C GLY A 32 4.69 -4.81 3.35
N VAL A 33 3.76 -4.71 2.41
CA VAL A 33 2.38 -5.19 2.59
C VAL A 33 2.33 -6.71 2.85
N VAL A 34 3.10 -7.51 2.11
CA VAL A 34 3.17 -8.97 2.32
C VAL A 34 3.70 -9.30 3.71
N LEU A 35 4.80 -8.66 4.13
CA LEU A 35 5.41 -8.90 5.45
C LEU A 35 4.44 -8.53 6.58
N PHE A 36 3.82 -7.35 6.52
CA PHE A 36 2.86 -6.92 7.53
C PHE A 36 1.62 -7.82 7.57
N THR A 37 1.14 -8.29 6.41
CA THR A 37 0.04 -9.25 6.35
C THR A 37 0.42 -10.56 7.03
N ALA A 38 1.61 -11.09 6.74
CA ALA A 38 2.10 -12.33 7.36
C ALA A 38 2.22 -12.20 8.88
N ILE A 39 2.75 -11.07 9.37
CA ILE A 39 2.83 -10.77 10.81
C ILE A 39 1.44 -10.73 11.44
N SER A 40 0.51 -9.97 10.84
CA SER A 40 -0.86 -9.83 11.32
C SER A 40 -1.60 -11.17 11.39
N LEU A 41 -1.38 -12.05 10.40
CA LEU A 41 -1.96 -13.40 10.39
C LEU A 41 -1.33 -14.34 11.42
N ALA A 42 -0.04 -14.17 11.73
CA ALA A 42 0.67 -15.02 12.69
C ALA A 42 0.35 -14.68 14.15
N MET A 43 0.06 -13.41 14.46
CA MET A 43 -0.11 -12.93 15.84
C MET A 43 -1.12 -13.73 16.68
N PRO A 44 -2.33 -14.05 16.21
CA PRO A 44 -3.29 -14.84 17.01
C PRO A 44 -2.74 -16.19 17.47
N PHE A 45 -1.87 -16.82 16.68
CA PHE A 45 -1.25 -18.10 17.01
C PHE A 45 -0.09 -17.96 17.99
N LEU A 46 0.68 -16.86 17.88
CA LEU A 46 1.79 -16.59 18.79
C LEU A 46 1.28 -16.30 20.20
N GLU A 47 0.19 -15.54 20.34
CA GLU A 47 -0.42 -15.26 21.65
C GLU A 47 -1.02 -16.51 22.29
N GLN A 48 -1.67 -17.39 21.51
CA GLN A 48 -2.14 -18.69 22.01
C GLN A 48 -1.00 -19.57 22.53
N SER A 49 0.18 -19.51 21.91
CA SER A 49 1.34 -20.29 22.34
C SER A 49 2.06 -19.73 23.57
N GLY A 50 1.91 -18.42 23.85
CA GLY A 50 2.50 -17.73 25.00
C GLY A 50 1.57 -17.58 26.21
N ALA A 51 0.26 -17.79 26.04
CA ALA A 51 -0.75 -17.70 27.09
C ALA A 51 -0.77 -18.93 28.00
N SER A 52 0.32 -19.18 28.72
CA SER A 52 0.41 -20.15 29.82
C SER A 52 0.48 -19.46 31.20
N GLY A 53 -0.06 -18.24 31.34
CA GLY A 53 0.02 -17.50 32.61
C GLY A 53 -0.94 -16.32 32.82
N ILE A 54 -1.89 -16.06 31.91
CA ILE A 54 -2.93 -15.05 32.14
C ILE A 54 -4.16 -15.78 32.71
N ASP A 55 -4.57 -15.37 33.90
CA ASP A 55 -5.71 -15.91 34.63
C ASP A 55 -6.99 -15.82 33.76
N PRO A 56 -7.59 -16.94 33.33
CA PRO A 56 -8.81 -16.94 32.51
C PRO A 56 -10.04 -16.38 33.26
N ALA A 57 -9.90 -16.08 34.56
CA ALA A 57 -10.97 -15.52 35.39
C ALA A 57 -10.97 -13.99 35.46
N ALA A 58 -10.02 -13.28 34.85
CA ALA A 58 -10.12 -11.82 34.75
C ALA A 58 -11.25 -11.48 33.77
N PRO A 59 -12.36 -10.87 34.22
CA PRO A 59 -13.46 -10.54 33.33
C PRO A 59 -12.94 -9.56 32.27
N ALA A 60 -13.07 -9.95 31.01
CA ALA A 60 -12.88 -9.02 29.90
C ALA A 60 -13.79 -7.81 30.15
N GLU A 61 -13.20 -6.62 30.31
CA GLU A 61 -13.93 -5.38 30.52
C GLU A 61 -15.02 -5.25 29.43
N PRO A 62 -16.31 -5.32 29.79
CA PRO A 62 -17.37 -5.37 28.80
C PRO A 62 -17.50 -4.00 28.13
N GLY A 63 -17.01 -3.89 26.90
CA GLY A 63 -17.52 -2.89 25.95
C GLY A 63 -16.54 -1.85 25.39
N GLY A 64 -15.27 -1.85 25.79
CA GLY A 64 -14.31 -0.84 25.30
C GLY A 64 -13.65 -1.17 23.97
N THR A 65 -12.94 -2.29 23.92
CA THR A 65 -11.90 -2.53 22.91
C THR A 65 -12.45 -3.05 21.58
N GLY A 66 -13.38 -4.01 21.63
CA GLY A 66 -14.08 -4.49 20.42
C GLY A 66 -14.90 -3.41 19.70
N SER A 67 -15.39 -2.40 20.43
CA SER A 67 -16.08 -1.25 19.85
C SER A 67 -15.14 -0.37 19.01
N MET A 68 -13.90 -0.18 19.47
CA MET A 68 -12.88 0.58 18.75
C MET A 68 -12.42 -0.12 17.47
N VAL A 69 -12.14 -1.43 17.54
CA VAL A 69 -11.76 -2.23 16.37
C VAL A 69 -12.88 -2.24 15.33
N GLY A 70 -14.13 -2.38 15.77
CA GLY A 70 -15.31 -2.26 14.91
C GLY A 70 -15.39 -0.90 14.19
N LEU A 71 -15.22 0.20 14.94
CA LEU A 71 -15.20 1.55 14.38
C LEU A 71 -14.07 1.74 13.36
N LEU A 72 -12.85 1.27 13.68
CA LEU A 72 -11.71 1.35 12.77
C LEU A 72 -11.95 0.55 11.49
N SER A 73 -12.60 -0.61 11.56
CA SER A 73 -12.98 -1.40 10.38
C SER A 73 -13.99 -0.65 9.50
N MET A 74 -14.98 0.02 10.09
CA MET A 74 -15.93 0.85 9.33
C MET A 74 -15.25 2.04 8.66
N VAL A 75 -14.36 2.72 9.39
CA VAL A 75 -13.57 3.84 8.86
C VAL A 75 -12.64 3.36 7.74
N HIS A 76 -12.01 2.20 7.90
CA HIS A 76 -11.20 1.57 6.86
C HIS A 76 -12.00 1.31 5.59
N ALA A 77 -13.19 0.71 5.69
CA ALA A 77 -14.02 0.44 4.53
C ALA A 77 -14.39 1.73 3.76
N GLY A 78 -14.78 2.78 4.49
CA GLY A 78 -15.07 4.10 3.90
C GLY A 78 -13.84 4.74 3.25
N PHE A 79 -12.71 4.73 3.96
CA PHE A 79 -11.45 5.27 3.45
C PHE A 79 -10.95 4.50 2.23
N ALA A 80 -11.08 3.17 2.22
CA ALA A 80 -10.70 2.30 1.12
C ALA A 80 -11.46 2.66 -0.15
N LEU A 81 -12.78 2.85 -0.06
CA LEU A 81 -13.61 3.23 -1.21
C LEU A 81 -13.20 4.59 -1.79
N VAL A 82 -12.94 5.58 -0.93
CA VAL A 82 -12.54 6.93 -1.34
C VAL A 82 -11.15 6.90 -1.95
N ALA A 83 -10.17 6.35 -1.24
CA ALA A 83 -8.78 6.29 -1.68
C ALA A 83 -8.62 5.49 -2.97
N TRP A 84 -9.40 4.42 -3.15
CA TRP A 84 -9.48 3.69 -4.40
C TRP A 84 -9.94 4.58 -5.56
N THR A 85 -11.05 5.27 -5.37
CA THR A 85 -11.65 6.14 -6.39
C THR A 85 -10.67 7.25 -6.77
N VAL A 86 -10.02 7.86 -5.78
CA VAL A 86 -8.99 8.88 -5.97
C VAL A 86 -7.78 8.30 -6.69
N ALA A 87 -7.26 7.14 -6.28
CA ALA A 87 -6.10 6.52 -6.90
C ALA A 87 -6.35 6.22 -8.39
N MET A 88 -7.53 5.68 -8.74
CA MET A 88 -7.88 5.38 -10.14
C MET A 88 -8.07 6.65 -10.98
N THR A 89 -8.77 7.65 -10.45
CA THR A 89 -9.07 8.90 -11.19
C THR A 89 -7.85 9.81 -11.32
N LEU A 90 -7.05 9.96 -10.27
CA LEU A 90 -5.86 10.80 -10.28
C LEU A 90 -4.76 10.16 -11.14
N SER A 91 -4.52 8.86 -11.00
CA SER A 91 -3.47 8.18 -11.77
C SER A 91 -3.77 8.14 -13.27
N SER A 92 -5.04 7.92 -13.67
CA SER A 92 -5.45 7.98 -15.08
C SER A 92 -5.23 9.38 -15.66
N ARG A 93 -5.67 10.44 -14.96
CA ARG A 93 -5.46 11.83 -15.39
C ARG A 93 -3.99 12.20 -15.51
N LEU A 94 -3.17 11.79 -14.54
CA LEU A 94 -1.72 12.04 -14.57
C LEU A 94 -1.03 11.25 -15.68
N ALA A 95 -1.44 10.00 -15.92
CA ALA A 95 -0.90 9.17 -17.00
C ALA A 95 -1.27 9.73 -18.38
N ASP A 96 -2.50 10.21 -18.57
CA ASP A 96 -2.95 10.84 -19.81
C ASP A 96 -2.18 12.13 -20.09
N ALA A 97 -2.01 12.98 -19.07
CA ALA A 97 -1.20 14.19 -19.18
C ALA A 97 0.25 13.87 -19.54
N ALA A 98 0.86 12.88 -18.86
CA ALA A 98 2.23 12.44 -19.11
C ALA A 98 2.42 11.90 -20.53
N ARG A 99 1.43 11.15 -21.06
CA ARG A 99 1.46 10.63 -22.44
C ARG A 99 1.40 11.75 -23.47
N ARG A 100 0.54 12.76 -23.26
CA ARG A 100 0.43 13.93 -24.17
C ARG A 100 1.74 14.72 -24.23
N GLU A 101 2.40 14.87 -23.09
CA GLU A 101 3.66 15.61 -22.98
C GLU A 101 4.91 14.76 -23.25
N ARG A 102 4.74 13.45 -23.51
CA ARG A 102 5.84 12.48 -23.64
C ARG A 102 6.84 12.53 -22.46
N SER A 103 6.35 12.79 -21.26
CA SER A 103 7.17 12.89 -20.04
C SER A 103 7.19 11.57 -19.27
N ALA A 104 8.31 10.86 -19.33
CA ALA A 104 8.53 9.62 -18.58
C ALA A 104 8.49 9.84 -17.06
N ASP A 105 9.03 10.96 -16.59
CA ASP A 105 9.07 11.29 -15.16
C ASP A 105 7.67 11.52 -14.59
N ARG A 106 6.79 12.21 -15.33
CA ARG A 106 5.39 12.40 -14.89
C ARG A 106 4.62 11.08 -14.87
N LEU A 107 4.89 10.18 -15.82
CA LEU A 107 4.28 8.85 -15.82
C LEU A 107 4.75 8.04 -14.60
N ARG A 108 6.04 8.10 -14.27
CA ARG A 108 6.59 7.50 -13.05
C ARG A 108 5.91 8.05 -11.79
N THR A 109 5.79 9.36 -11.68
CA THR A 109 5.12 9.99 -10.54
C THR A 109 3.67 9.54 -10.42
N ALA A 110 2.95 9.40 -11.54
CA ALA A 110 1.57 8.89 -11.54
C ALA A 110 1.46 7.50 -10.91
N TYR A 111 2.34 6.57 -11.28
CA TYR A 111 2.37 5.21 -10.71
C TYR A 111 2.75 5.21 -9.23
N ILE A 112 3.77 5.99 -8.84
CA ILE A 112 4.20 6.07 -7.43
C ILE A 112 3.07 6.61 -6.55
N ILE A 113 2.38 7.68 -6.99
CA ILE A 113 1.24 8.25 -6.26
C ILE A 113 0.10 7.22 -6.15
N LYS A 114 -0.22 6.53 -7.25
CA LYS A 114 -1.24 5.47 -7.26
C LYS A 114 -0.92 4.40 -6.22
N TRP A 115 0.31 3.88 -6.23
CA TRP A 115 0.72 2.81 -5.33
C TRP A 115 0.78 3.27 -3.88
N ALA A 116 1.30 4.46 -3.58
CA ALA A 116 1.36 4.99 -2.23
C ALA A 116 -0.05 5.18 -1.61
N LEU A 117 -1.02 5.67 -2.40
CA LEU A 117 -2.41 5.80 -1.94
C LEU A 117 -3.02 4.44 -1.62
N MET A 118 -2.82 3.46 -2.48
CA MET A 118 -3.36 2.10 -2.32
C MET A 118 -2.67 1.33 -1.18
N GLU A 119 -1.37 1.53 -1.01
CA GLU A 119 -0.58 0.98 0.10
C GLU A 119 -1.09 1.50 1.45
N GLY A 120 -1.38 2.80 1.57
CA GLY A 120 -1.93 3.36 2.80
C GLY A 120 -3.23 2.67 3.24
N VAL A 121 -4.11 2.36 2.29
CA VAL A 121 -5.35 1.61 2.55
C VAL A 121 -5.05 0.16 2.95
N ALA A 122 -4.12 -0.49 2.24
CA ALA A 122 -3.71 -1.85 2.55
C ALA A 122 -3.15 -1.96 3.98
N LEU A 123 -2.21 -1.09 4.34
CA LEU A 123 -1.60 -1.05 5.67
C LEU A 123 -2.62 -0.74 6.77
N PHE A 124 -3.58 0.15 6.51
CA PHE A 124 -4.63 0.42 7.49
C PHE A 124 -5.51 -0.81 7.73
N GLY A 125 -5.89 -1.55 6.68
CA GLY A 125 -6.66 -2.79 6.83
C GLY A 125 -5.89 -3.86 7.61
N ILE A 126 -4.58 -4.00 7.33
CA ILE A 126 -3.70 -4.91 8.07
C ILE A 126 -3.60 -4.49 9.55
N LEU A 127 -3.50 -3.20 9.84
CA LEU A 127 -3.46 -2.69 11.20
C LEU A 127 -4.73 -3.05 11.98
N VAL A 128 -5.91 -2.94 11.36
CA VAL A 128 -7.18 -3.33 11.98
C VAL A 128 -7.16 -4.82 12.36
N VAL A 129 -6.70 -5.69 11.46
CA VAL A 129 -6.59 -7.13 11.75
C VAL A 129 -5.55 -7.43 12.81
N LEU A 130 -4.42 -6.72 12.79
CA LEU A 130 -3.39 -6.85 13.81
C LEU A 130 -3.92 -6.49 15.20
N MET A 131 -4.60 -5.36 15.34
CA MET A 131 -5.22 -4.95 16.61
C MET A 131 -6.27 -5.95 17.07
N ALA A 132 -7.16 -6.36 16.18
CA ALA A 132 -8.17 -7.38 16.48
C ALA A 132 -7.55 -8.71 16.92
N GLY A 133 -6.39 -9.08 16.33
CA GLY A 133 -5.64 -10.28 16.68
C GLY A 133 -5.03 -10.21 18.07
N MET A 134 -4.40 -9.08 18.41
CA MET A 134 -3.80 -8.82 19.73
C MET A 134 -4.82 -8.74 20.88
N GLU A 135 -6.07 -8.44 20.54
CA GLU A 135 -7.17 -8.40 21.50
C GLU A 135 -7.93 -9.74 21.59
N GLY A 136 -7.50 -10.77 20.85
CA GLY A 136 -8.18 -12.06 20.81
C GLY A 136 -9.55 -12.05 20.14
N ILE A 137 -9.91 -10.97 19.43
CA ILE A 137 -11.22 -10.80 18.79
C ILE A 137 -11.33 -11.63 17.51
N VAL A 138 -10.24 -11.77 16.76
CA VAL A 138 -10.24 -12.42 15.43
C VAL A 138 -10.75 -13.87 15.45
N PRO A 139 -10.35 -14.74 16.40
CA PRO A 139 -10.92 -16.09 16.51
C PRO A 139 -12.43 -16.11 16.76
N GLU A 140 -12.97 -15.13 17.49
CA GLU A 140 -14.40 -15.03 17.81
C GLU A 140 -15.20 -14.38 16.66
N GLN A 141 -14.59 -13.43 15.97
CA GLN A 141 -15.21 -12.63 14.91
C GLN A 141 -14.32 -12.62 13.65
N PRO A 142 -14.32 -13.70 12.85
CA PRO A 142 -13.44 -13.83 11.69
C PRO A 142 -13.75 -12.82 10.58
N VAL A 143 -14.87 -12.10 10.66
CA VAL A 143 -15.23 -11.03 9.73
C VAL A 143 -14.15 -9.94 9.64
N TYR A 144 -13.36 -9.73 10.70
CA TYR A 144 -12.28 -8.75 10.67
C TYR A 144 -11.18 -9.09 9.64
N TYR A 145 -11.01 -10.36 9.22
CA TYR A 145 -10.13 -10.71 8.12
C TYR A 145 -10.53 -10.08 6.79
N ALA A 146 -11.78 -9.64 6.63
CA ALA A 146 -12.22 -8.91 5.44
C ALA A 146 -11.45 -7.60 5.23
N ASN A 147 -10.88 -7.00 6.29
CA ASN A 147 -10.02 -5.81 6.17
C ASN A 147 -8.72 -6.11 5.40
N LEU A 148 -8.30 -7.38 5.28
CA LEU A 148 -7.16 -7.78 4.44
C LEU A 148 -7.47 -7.73 2.93
N LEU A 149 -8.74 -7.57 2.55
CA LEU A 149 -9.11 -7.47 1.14
C LEU A 149 -8.37 -6.32 0.45
N SER A 150 -8.21 -5.17 1.11
CA SER A 150 -7.46 -4.03 0.54
C SER A 150 -6.00 -4.37 0.25
N ALA A 151 -5.36 -5.20 1.08
CA ALA A 151 -3.99 -5.65 0.87
C ALA A 151 -3.89 -6.57 -0.35
N GLY A 152 -4.77 -7.58 -0.44
CA GLY A 152 -4.82 -8.49 -1.58
C GLY A 152 -5.06 -7.74 -2.89
N VAL A 153 -5.96 -6.76 -2.86
CA VAL A 153 -6.29 -5.99 -4.05
C VAL A 153 -5.14 -5.03 -4.44
N PHE A 154 -4.48 -4.37 -3.49
CA PHE A 154 -3.28 -3.58 -3.79
C PHE A 154 -2.20 -4.44 -4.49
N LEU A 155 -1.92 -5.63 -3.98
CA LEU A 155 -0.93 -6.55 -4.57
C LEU A 155 -1.32 -6.98 -5.99
N ALA A 156 -2.62 -7.21 -6.25
CA ALA A 156 -3.10 -7.52 -7.59
C ALA A 156 -2.87 -6.35 -8.56
N PHE A 157 -3.20 -5.11 -8.17
CA PHE A 157 -2.95 -3.94 -9.01
C PHE A 157 -1.46 -3.71 -9.26
N LEU A 158 -0.66 -3.86 -8.22
CA LEU A 158 0.78 -3.71 -8.31
C LEU A 158 1.37 -4.70 -9.33
N ALA A 159 0.97 -5.97 -9.26
CA ALA A 159 1.42 -7.00 -10.20
C ALA A 159 1.01 -6.69 -11.65
N ILE A 160 -0.25 -6.25 -11.85
CA ILE A 160 -0.76 -5.86 -13.17
C ILE A 160 0.03 -4.66 -13.73
N ASP A 161 0.22 -3.61 -12.93
CA ASP A 161 0.92 -2.39 -13.36
C ASP A 161 2.40 -2.69 -13.69
N ILE A 162 3.08 -3.50 -12.88
CA ILE A 162 4.47 -3.92 -13.13
C ILE A 162 4.56 -4.75 -14.41
N SER A 163 3.64 -5.69 -14.62
CA SER A 163 3.60 -6.51 -15.84
C SER A 163 3.44 -5.64 -17.09
N ALA A 164 2.53 -4.67 -17.05
CA ALA A 164 2.33 -3.72 -18.14
C ALA A 164 3.59 -2.86 -18.38
N LEU A 165 4.25 -2.36 -17.33
CA LEU A 165 5.50 -1.60 -17.45
C LEU A 165 6.62 -2.42 -18.10
N MET A 166 6.79 -3.68 -17.71
CA MET A 166 7.83 -4.57 -18.27
C MET A 166 7.57 -4.95 -19.73
N SER A 167 6.32 -5.20 -20.10
CA SER A 167 5.97 -5.46 -21.51
C SER A 167 6.30 -4.29 -22.44
N SER A 168 6.18 -3.05 -21.94
CA SER A 168 6.45 -1.85 -22.74
C SER A 168 7.95 -1.63 -23.01
N ASP A 169 8.82 -2.11 -22.13
CA ASP A 169 10.29 -2.01 -22.26
C ASP A 169 10.82 -3.01 -23.30
N ALA A 170 10.25 -4.21 -23.35
CA ALA A 170 10.65 -5.27 -24.29
C ALA A 170 10.34 -4.95 -25.77
N SER A 171 9.45 -3.98 -26.02
CA SER A 171 9.02 -3.59 -27.36
C SER A 171 9.83 -2.43 -27.98
N ARG A 172 10.82 -1.90 -27.27
CA ARG A 172 11.70 -0.80 -27.71
C ARG A 172 13.08 -1.33 -28.09
#